data_AF-A0A521FBS8-F1
#
_entry.id   AF-A0A521FBS8-F1
#
_cell.length_a   1.000
_cell.length_b   1.000
_cell.length_c   1.000
_cell.angle_alpha   90.00
_cell.angle_beta   90.00
_cell.angle_gamma   90.00
#
_symmetry.space_group_name_H-M   'P 1'
#
loop_
_entity.id
_entity.type
_entity.pdbx_description
1 polymer ?
#
loop_
_entity_poly.entity_id
_entity_poly.type
_entity_poly.pdbx_seq_one_letter_code
_entity_poly.pdbx_strand_id
1 'polypeptide(L)'
;MSFFQQPSFDTVTEALQWLNSQGFTADFNLDSDCIRCNTTKQSLPPEEFKIEYLFRFEGDSNPADEDIVYGIISEIHNLKGVLTSAFGTYADSVSTEMIRKLSVHQ
;
A
#
# COMPACT_ATOMS: atom_id res chain seq x y z
N MET A 1 -18.93 -6.41 -12.82
CA MET A 1 -17.83 -6.51 -11.85
C MET A 1 -16.54 -6.25 -12.60
N SER A 2 -16.02 -5.03 -12.56
CA SER A 2 -14.77 -4.70 -13.24
C SER A 2 -13.63 -5.17 -12.33
N PHE A 3 -13.08 -6.33 -12.65
CA PHE A 3 -11.74 -6.70 -12.19
C PHE A 3 -10.82 -5.57 -12.67
N PHE A 4 -10.28 -4.77 -11.75
CA PHE A 4 -9.26 -3.80 -12.12
C PHE A 4 -8.16 -4.59 -12.82
N GLN A 5 -7.97 -4.34 -14.12
CA GLN A 5 -6.87 -4.89 -14.89
C GLN A 5 -5.61 -4.14 -14.43
N GLN A 6 -5.15 -4.47 -13.22
CA GLN A 6 -3.92 -3.91 -12.70
C GLN A 6 -2.74 -4.59 -13.40
N PRO A 7 -1.75 -3.82 -13.86
CA PRO A 7 -0.57 -4.37 -14.51
C PRO A 7 0.22 -5.27 -13.54
N SER A 8 0.70 -6.41 -14.01
CA SER A 8 1.65 -7.22 -13.25
C SER A 8 3.06 -6.71 -13.52
N PHE A 9 3.84 -6.50 -12.46
CA PHE A 9 5.24 -6.11 -12.55
C PHE A 9 6.11 -7.22 -11.98
N ASP A 10 7.34 -7.30 -12.48
CA ASP A 10 8.32 -8.27 -11.99
C ASP A 10 9.01 -7.73 -10.72
N THR A 11 9.20 -6.40 -10.68
CA THR A 11 9.88 -5.73 -9.56
C THR A 11 9.03 -4.64 -8.88
N VAL A 12 9.24 -4.47 -7.57
CA VAL A 12 8.66 -3.38 -6.76
C VAL A 12 8.93 -2.02 -7.41
N THR A 13 10.15 -1.81 -7.91
CA THR A 13 10.57 -0.57 -8.57
C THR A 13 9.70 -0.23 -9.77
N GLU A 14 9.36 -1.21 -10.62
CA GLU A 14 8.51 -0.97 -11.79
C GLU A 14 7.09 -0.56 -11.40
N ALA A 15 6.50 -1.23 -10.40
CA ALA A 15 5.19 -0.84 -9.88
C ALA A 15 5.20 0.58 -9.31
N LEU A 16 6.22 0.94 -8.53
CA LEU A 16 6.38 2.28 -7.97
C LEU A 16 6.52 3.34 -9.09
N GLN A 17 7.30 3.06 -10.13
CA GLN A 17 7.43 3.97 -11.27
C GLN A 17 6.11 4.15 -12.04
N TRP A 18 5.35 3.08 -12.22
CA TRP A 18 4.04 3.15 -12.87
C TRP A 18 3.04 3.95 -12.02
N LEU A 19 2.97 3.66 -10.72
CA LEU A 19 2.15 4.41 -9.77
C LEU A 19 2.52 5.90 -9.76
N ASN A 20 3.82 6.21 -9.79
CA ASN A 20 4.30 7.59 -9.89
C ASN A 20 3.78 8.28 -11.17
N SER A 21 3.80 7.58 -12.31
CA SER A 21 3.23 8.09 -13.57
C SER A 21 1.71 8.26 -13.54
N GLN A 22 0.99 7.49 -12.70
CA GLN A 22 -0.45 7.68 -12.44
C GLN A 22 -0.74 8.86 -11.49
N GLY A 23 0.30 9.49 -10.93
CA GLY A 23 0.20 10.60 -9.99
C GLY A 23 0.27 10.21 -8.51
N PHE A 24 0.62 8.96 -8.19
CA PHE A 24 0.91 8.52 -6.83
C PHE A 24 2.36 8.92 -6.49
N THR A 25 2.53 10.18 -6.09
CA THR A 25 3.84 10.75 -5.78
C THR A 25 4.11 10.85 -4.29
N ALA A 26 3.07 10.70 -3.46
CA ALA A 26 3.24 10.66 -2.02
C ALA A 26 3.76 9.28 -1.58
N ASP A 27 4.56 9.29 -0.54
CA ASP A 27 5.05 8.09 0.12
C ASP A 27 4.32 7.94 1.45
N PHE A 28 3.64 6.82 1.63
CA PHE A 28 2.94 6.47 2.86
C PHE A 28 3.72 5.40 3.57
N ASN A 29 3.86 5.58 4.88
CA ASN A 29 4.49 4.60 5.75
C ASN A 29 3.43 3.98 6.65
N LEU A 30 3.53 2.68 6.87
CA LEU A 30 2.66 1.98 7.82
C LEU A 30 3.00 2.45 9.24
N ASP A 31 2.01 2.90 10.00
CA ASP A 31 2.11 3.21 11.42
C ASP A 31 1.22 2.23 12.21
N SER A 32 1.24 2.27 13.55
CA SER A 32 0.61 1.24 14.39
C SER A 32 -0.89 1.08 14.14
N ASP A 33 -1.60 2.18 13.90
CA ASP A 33 -3.06 2.21 13.72
C ASP A 33 -3.52 2.97 12.46
N CYS A 34 -2.58 3.64 11.77
CA CYS A 34 -2.88 4.51 10.64
C CYS A 34 -1.72 4.48 9.64
N ILE A 35 -1.89 5.09 8.48
CA ILE A 35 -0.77 5.32 7.54
C ILE A 35 -0.28 6.75 7.68
N ARG A 36 1.03 6.95 7.71
CA ARG A 36 1.62 8.28 7.79
C ARG A 36 2.14 8.70 6.43
N CYS A 37 1.61 9.81 5.91
CA CYS A 37 2.13 10.42 4.69
C CYS A 37 3.46 11.10 5.00
N ASN A 38 4.54 10.68 4.36
CA ASN A 38 5.84 11.33 4.52
C ASN A 38 5.85 12.74 3.90
N THR A 39 5.10 12.94 2.82
CA THR A 39 5.02 14.21 2.10
C THR A 39 4.29 15.29 2.89
N THR A 40 3.10 14.98 3.43
CA THR A 40 2.29 15.95 4.18
C THR A 40 2.49 15.87 5.69
N LYS A 41 3.23 14.86 6.17
CA LYS A 41 3.38 14.49 7.59
C LYS A 41 2.06 14.25 8.32
N GLN A 42 0.97 14.05 7.58
CA GLN A 42 -0.35 13.73 8.13
C GLN A 42 -0.49 12.23 8.32
N SER A 43 -1.22 11.85 9.37
CA SER A 43 -1.63 10.47 9.61
C SER A 43 -3.05 10.28 9.09
N LEU A 44 -3.26 9.28 8.24
CA LEU A 44 -4.55 8.92 7.69
C LEU A 44 -4.96 7.56 8.29
N PRO A 45 -6.07 7.49 9.04
CA PRO A 45 -6.62 6.23 9.50
C PRO A 45 -7.17 5.39 8.32
N PRO A 46 -7.34 4.08 8.51
CA PRO A 46 -7.86 3.13 7.50
C PRO A 46 -9.22 3.48 6.90
N GLU A 47 -9.98 4.36 7.54
CA GLU A 47 -11.27 4.84 7.05
C GLU A 47 -11.12 6.03 6.09
N GLU A 48 -10.05 6.81 6.19
CA GLU A 48 -9.81 8.03 5.41
C GLU A 48 -8.98 7.79 4.13
N PHE A 49 -8.59 6.55 3.88
CA PHE A 49 -7.91 6.13 2.66
C PHE A 49 -8.56 4.92 2.00
N LYS A 50 -8.30 4.78 0.70
CA LYS A 50 -8.75 3.68 -0.14
C LYS A 50 -7.57 3.09 -0.91
N ILE A 51 -7.53 1.76 -0.98
CA ILE A 51 -6.57 1.02 -1.77
C ILE A 51 -7.16 0.92 -3.18
N GLU A 52 -6.49 1.55 -4.14
CA GLU A 52 -6.90 1.52 -5.54
C GLU A 52 -6.10 0.48 -6.34
N TYR A 53 -4.84 0.22 -5.95
CA TYR A 53 -3.98 -0.79 -6.56
C TYR A 53 -3.28 -1.65 -5.52
N LEU A 54 -3.03 -2.91 -5.84
CA LEU A 54 -2.32 -3.85 -4.97
C LEU A 54 -1.41 -4.74 -5.83
N PHE A 55 -0.11 -4.61 -5.62
CA PHE A 55 0.91 -5.42 -6.27
C PHE A 55 1.64 -6.24 -5.22
N ARG A 56 1.66 -7.56 -5.39
CA ARG A 56 2.37 -8.48 -4.50
C ARG A 56 3.61 -9.00 -5.21
N PHE A 57 4.73 -8.93 -4.51
CA PHE A 57 6.04 -9.38 -4.96
C PHE A 57 6.55 -10.41 -3.97
N GLU A 58 7.16 -11.48 -4.49
CA GLU A 58 7.93 -12.39 -3.65
C GLU A 58 9.32 -11.77 -3.45
N GLY A 59 9.74 -11.64 -2.19
CA GLY A 59 11.02 -11.05 -1.84
C GLY A 59 12.17 -11.93 -2.31
N ASP A 60 13.17 -11.30 -2.94
CA ASP A 60 14.37 -11.99 -3.48
C ASP A 60 15.16 -12.74 -2.39
N SER A 61 15.08 -12.28 -1.13
CA SER A 61 15.80 -12.88 0.00
C SER A 61 15.13 -14.11 0.59
N ASN A 62 13.80 -14.18 0.60
CA ASN A 62 13.06 -15.28 1.20
C ASN A 62 11.76 -15.49 0.41
N PRO A 63 11.48 -16.69 -0.11
CA PRO A 63 10.20 -16.99 -0.76
C PRO A 63 8.99 -16.96 0.20
N ALA A 64 9.26 -16.74 1.50
CA ALA A 64 8.24 -16.52 2.52
C ALA A 64 8.08 -15.04 2.88
N ASP A 65 8.98 -14.16 2.42
CA ASP A 65 8.91 -12.73 2.63
C ASP A 65 8.21 -12.14 1.40
N GLU A 66 7.06 -11.52 1.60
CA GLU A 66 6.25 -11.01 0.50
C GLU A 66 6.13 -9.50 0.65
N ASP A 67 6.62 -8.78 -0.35
CA ASP A 67 6.50 -7.33 -0.38
C ASP A 67 5.22 -6.96 -1.11
N ILE A 68 4.38 -6.15 -0.47
CA ILE A 68 3.11 -5.71 -1.06
C ILE A 68 3.13 -4.20 -1.21
N VAL A 69 2.97 -3.75 -2.44
CA VAL A 69 2.85 -2.35 -2.81
C VAL A 69 1.38 -2.01 -2.99
N TYR A 70 0.86 -1.14 -2.14
CA TYR A 70 -0.49 -0.62 -2.20
C TYR A 70 -0.48 0.79 -2.81
N GLY A 71 -1.23 0.98 -3.89
CA GLY A 71 -1.56 2.32 -4.40
C GLY A 71 -2.74 2.87 -3.62
N ILE A 72 -2.49 3.85 -2.76
CA ILE A 72 -3.48 4.42 -1.85
C ILE A 72 -3.91 5.80 -2.32
N ILE A 73 -5.21 6.05 -2.29
CA ILE A 73 -5.80 7.36 -2.51
C ILE A 73 -6.58 7.79 -1.26
N SER A 74 -6.50 9.07 -0.93
CA SER A 74 -7.39 9.72 0.02
C SER A 74 -8.21 10.75 -0.72
N GLU A 75 -9.50 10.47 -0.89
CA GLU A 75 -10.43 11.43 -1.51
C GLU A 75 -10.66 12.65 -0.60
N ILE A 76 -10.60 12.44 0.72
CA ILE A 76 -10.81 13.47 1.74
C ILE A 76 -9.71 14.53 1.66
N HIS A 77 -8.45 14.09 1.62
CA HIS A 77 -7.29 14.99 1.53
C HIS A 77 -6.84 15.26 0.09
N ASN A 78 -7.50 14.63 -0.89
CA ASN A 78 -7.09 14.60 -2.30
C ASN A 78 -5.62 14.19 -2.51
N LEU A 79 -5.16 13.22 -1.71
CA LEU A 79 -3.78 12.72 -1.74
C LEU A 79 -3.71 11.38 -2.45
N LYS A 80 -2.62 11.15 -3.18
CA LYS A 80 -2.34 9.87 -3.85
C LYS A 80 -0.90 9.49 -3.59
N GLY A 81 -0.71 8.27 -3.14
CA GLY A 81 0.62 7.79 -2.78
C GLY A 81 0.69 6.28 -2.64
N VAL A 82 1.91 5.82 -2.41
CA VAL A 82 2.23 4.41 -2.37
C VAL A 82 2.56 3.99 -0.95
N LEU A 83 2.11 2.82 -0.55
CA LEU A 83 2.45 2.20 0.72
C LEU A 83 3.08 0.85 0.42
N THR A 84 4.32 0.65 0.85
CA THR A 84 4.97 -0.66 0.79
C THR A 84 4.86 -1.33 2.16
N SER A 85 4.50 -2.61 2.16
CA SER A 85 4.40 -3.41 3.39
C SER A 85 4.98 -4.79 3.14
N ALA A 86 6.04 -5.12 3.88
CA ALA A 86 6.55 -6.48 3.96
C ALA A 86 5.59 -7.32 4.81
N PHE A 87 4.72 -8.05 4.12
CA PHE A 87 3.70 -8.90 4.73
C PHE A 87 4.42 -10.10 5.37
N GLY A 88 4.47 -10.13 6.70
CA GLY A 88 5.16 -11.16 7.47
C GLY A 88 5.87 -10.63 8.71
N THR A 89 6.50 -9.46 8.62
CA THR A 89 7.25 -8.87 9.75
C THR A 89 6.42 -7.89 10.58
N TYR A 90 5.50 -7.16 9.93
CA TYR A 90 4.74 -6.09 10.58
C TYR A 90 3.36 -6.49 11.09
N ALA A 91 2.87 -7.69 10.78
CA ALA A 91 1.54 -8.15 11.21
C ALA A 91 1.36 -8.17 12.73
N ASP A 92 2.46 -8.29 13.50
CA ASP A 92 2.43 -8.22 14.96
C ASP A 92 2.41 -6.79 15.50
N SER A 93 2.84 -5.80 14.69
CA SER A 93 3.03 -4.40 15.11
C SER A 93 1.90 -3.45 14.70
N VAL A 94 0.93 -3.93 13.89
CA VAL A 94 -0.23 -3.14 13.45
C VAL A 94 -1.54 -3.61 14.08
N SER A 95 -2.44 -2.67 14.32
CA SER A 95 -3.79 -2.92 14.79
C SER A 95 -4.53 -3.91 13.88
N THR A 96 -5.38 -4.76 14.47
CA THR A 96 -6.23 -5.71 13.74
C THR A 96 -7.11 -5.02 12.69
N GLU A 97 -7.48 -3.75 12.90
CA GLU A 97 -8.28 -2.98 11.96
C GLU A 97 -7.50 -2.65 10.67
N MET A 98 -6.24 -2.23 10.79
CA MET A 98 -5.32 -2.04 9.67
C MET A 98 -5.08 -3.37 8.93
N ILE A 99 -4.82 -4.45 9.68
CA ILE A 99 -4.66 -5.79 9.09
C ILE A 99 -5.93 -6.16 8.32
N ARG A 100 -7.13 -5.98 8.89
CA ARG A 100 -8.39 -6.26 8.19
C ARG A 100 -8.52 -5.40 6.94
N LYS A 101 -8.22 -4.11 6.99
CA LYS A 101 -8.31 -3.22 5.83
C LYS A 101 -7.36 -3.66 4.70
N LEU A 102 -6.14 -4.04 5.04
CA LEU A 102 -5.10 -4.49 4.10
C LEU A 102 -5.36 -5.93 3.60
N SER A 103 -5.91 -6.79 4.46
CA SER A 103 -6.17 -8.21 4.18
C SER A 103 -7.54 -8.47 3.54
N VAL A 104 -8.42 -7.45 3.44
CA VAL A 104 -9.72 -7.59 2.76
C VAL A 104 -9.48 -7.66 1.24
N HIS A 105 -9.16 -8.87 0.80
CA HIS A 105 -9.30 -9.38 -0.56
C HIS A 105 -9.79 -10.84 -0.47
N GLN A 106 -11.01 -11.02 0.05
CA GLN A 106 -11.85 -12.19 -0.24
C GLN A 106 -13.16 -11.74 -0.85
#